data_AF-A0A9W9H9W6-F1
#
_entry.id   AF-A0A9W9H9W6-F1
#
_cell.length_a   1.000
_cell.length_b   1.000
_cell.length_c   1.000
_cell.angle_alpha   90.00
_cell.angle_beta   90.00
_cell.angle_gamma   90.00
#
_symmetry.space_group_name_H-M   'P 1'
#
loop_
_entity.id
_entity.type
_entity.pdbx_description
1 polymer ?
#
loop_
_entity_poly.entity_id
_entity_poly.type
_entity_poly.pdbx_seq_one_letter_code
_entity_poly.pdbx_strand_id
1 'polypeptide(L)'
;MLNTLPCEIILDVAERVRLLGHRRSFSQLCSRVKAVLVPLLYRTVTFRAASEWALNVLDIDAFLLSQSHLQSISNLQHTRHLGIQAQIHIARFNRCAHYSIFRTSGLTQIPSTLGSSDEAKAHRQFLDDISDQMQMVFACLKENSLLSFQWVLGTCLSPGILDTNGYLCRHQRSLNRLSLITDGSCPEAGGALNGLSELLSLKTIEWEGIQQPAEIDSLQRCIRRNSSHLTTLSIGLVSSAAAPDLVENIFEQPSGVFHSSALPALSSLTLYKAPFPQTLHLGSRWRCGSLRALSLRNCPNQLRFLKSLSRSKDTLQLKLFEF
;
A
#
# COMPACT_ATOMS: atom_id res chain seq x y z
N MET A 1 5.49 37.54 22.32
CA MET A 1 6.16 37.79 21.02
C MET A 1 5.80 36.74 19.95
N LEU A 2 5.79 35.43 20.23
CA LEU A 2 5.41 34.41 19.21
C LEU A 2 3.93 34.49 18.75
N ASN A 3 3.03 34.99 19.60
CA ASN A 3 1.59 35.14 19.27
C ASN A 3 1.27 36.22 18.24
N THR A 4 2.22 37.11 17.92
CA THR A 4 2.04 38.21 16.98
C THR A 4 2.70 37.96 15.63
N LEU A 5 3.42 36.83 15.49
CA LEU A 5 4.10 36.50 14.24
C LEU A 5 3.10 36.07 13.16
N PRO A 6 3.29 36.50 11.90
CA PRO A 6 2.57 35.96 10.76
C PRO A 6 2.77 34.44 10.64
N CYS A 7 1.79 33.75 10.06
CA CYS A 7 1.83 32.30 9.92
C CYS A 7 3.05 31.85 9.10
N GLU A 8 3.39 32.61 8.08
CA GLU A 8 4.52 32.39 7.18
C GLU A 8 5.83 32.31 7.96
N ILE A 9 6.04 33.22 8.93
CA ILE A 9 7.24 33.25 9.76
C ILE A 9 7.29 32.05 10.71
N ILE A 10 6.15 31.64 11.27
CA ILE A 10 6.08 30.45 12.14
C ILE A 10 6.45 29.18 11.35
N LEU A 11 5.98 29.09 10.10
CA LEU A 11 6.30 27.98 9.20
C LEU A 11 7.79 27.98 8.82
N ASP A 12 8.33 29.14 8.44
CA ASP A 12 9.76 29.30 8.11
C ASP A 12 10.67 28.86 9.27
N VAL A 13 10.31 29.23 10.50
CA VAL A 13 11.04 28.80 11.70
C VAL A 13 10.90 27.29 11.91
N ALA A 14 9.69 26.74 11.79
CA ALA A 14 9.45 25.31 11.95
C ALA A 14 10.19 24.46 10.89
N GLU A 15 10.30 24.95 9.66
CA GLU A 15 11.07 24.28 8.60
C GLU A 15 12.56 24.20 8.93
N ARG A 16 13.12 25.28 9.47
CA ARG A 16 14.52 25.34 9.92
C ARG A 16 14.81 24.41 11.11
N VAL A 17 13.79 24.03 11.89
CA VAL A 17 13.92 23.01 12.93
C VAL A 17 13.96 21.63 12.27
N ARG A 18 15.16 21.05 12.15
CA ARG A 18 15.41 19.82 11.38
C ARG A 18 14.76 18.54 11.94
N LEU A 19 14.52 18.47 13.25
CA LEU A 19 14.02 17.26 13.90
C LEU A 19 12.53 17.40 14.27
N LEU A 20 11.73 16.38 13.88
CA LEU A 20 10.30 16.30 14.19
C LEU A 20 9.98 16.42 15.69
N GLY A 21 10.81 15.82 16.56
CA GLY A 21 10.67 15.96 18.01
C GLY A 21 10.74 17.41 18.48
N HIS A 22 11.70 18.18 17.96
CA HIS A 22 11.83 19.60 18.27
C HIS A 22 10.70 20.44 17.66
N ARG A 23 10.12 20.04 16.52
CA ARG A 23 8.93 20.72 15.98
C ARG A 23 7.70 20.48 16.84
N ARG A 24 7.55 19.28 17.43
CA ARG A 24 6.49 19.01 18.41
C ARG A 24 6.67 19.86 19.66
N SER A 25 7.88 19.93 20.22
CA SER A 25 8.17 20.82 21.36
C SER A 25 7.91 22.28 21.01
N PHE A 26 8.31 22.72 19.81
CA PHE A 26 8.05 24.07 19.30
C PHE A 26 6.54 24.37 19.20
N SER A 27 5.74 23.39 18.77
CA SER A 27 4.27 23.52 18.72
C SER A 27 3.62 23.73 20.09
N GLN A 28 4.29 23.36 21.19
CA GLN A 28 3.77 23.54 22.54
C GLN A 28 4.11 24.91 23.15
N LEU A 29 4.89 25.76 22.47
CA LEU A 29 5.32 27.04 23.04
C LEU A 29 4.17 28.04 23.23
N CYS A 30 3.18 28.06 22.34
CA CYS A 30 1.98 28.87 22.51
C CYS A 30 0.80 28.36 21.66
N SER A 31 -0.41 28.80 22.00
CA SER A 31 -1.65 28.40 21.32
C SER A 31 -1.67 28.73 19.83
N ARG A 32 -1.12 29.87 19.41
CA ARG A 32 -1.04 30.26 17.98
C ARG A 32 -0.12 29.33 17.20
N VAL A 33 1.08 29.07 17.71
CA VAL A 33 2.05 28.17 17.06
C VAL A 33 1.49 26.75 17.02
N LYS A 34 0.82 26.31 18.10
CA LYS A 34 0.08 25.04 18.12
C LYS A 34 -0.97 24.95 17.01
N ALA A 35 -1.83 25.96 16.89
CA ALA A 35 -2.91 25.99 15.89
C ALA A 35 -2.39 25.94 14.44
N VAL A 36 -1.24 26.58 14.17
CA VAL A 36 -0.61 26.57 12.85
C VAL A 36 0.12 25.24 12.57
N LEU A 37 0.87 24.71 13.54
CA LEU A 37 1.76 23.57 13.31
C LEU A 37 1.10 22.21 13.48
N VAL A 38 0.13 22.05 14.39
CA VAL A 38 -0.52 20.74 14.64
C VAL A 38 -1.10 20.14 13.34
N PRO A 39 -1.85 20.88 12.51
CA PRO A 39 -2.37 20.32 11.26
C PRO A 39 -1.28 19.83 10.29
N LEU A 40 -0.10 20.44 10.33
CA LEU A 40 1.03 20.09 9.47
C LEU A 40 1.84 18.92 10.04
N LEU A 41 2.07 18.93 11.36
CA LEU A 41 2.80 17.88 12.07
C LEU A 41 2.11 16.53 12.01
N TYR A 42 0.78 16.53 12.03
CA TYR A 42 -0.04 15.31 11.98
C TYR A 42 -0.67 15.09 10.62
N ARG A 43 -0.25 15.82 9.57
CA ARG A 43 -0.70 15.57 8.19
C ARG A 43 -0.26 14.19 7.70
N THR A 44 0.95 13.78 8.06
CA THR A 44 1.50 12.46 7.76
C THR A 44 1.82 11.76 9.07
N VAL A 45 1.16 10.62 9.31
CA VAL A 45 1.34 9.79 10.48
C VAL A 45 1.82 8.43 10.03
N THR A 46 2.85 7.92 10.70
CA THR A 46 3.41 6.61 10.42
C THR A 46 3.60 5.86 11.72
N PHE A 47 2.92 4.73 11.85
CA PHE A 47 3.12 3.79 12.94
C PHE A 47 4.09 2.71 12.52
N ARG A 48 4.90 2.27 13.48
CA ARG A 48 5.98 1.33 13.25
C ARG A 48 5.80 0.09 14.09
N ALA A 49 6.07 -1.06 13.48
CA ALA A 49 6.28 -2.28 14.24
C ALA A 49 7.47 -2.11 15.20
N ALA A 50 7.36 -2.68 16.40
CA ALA A 50 8.38 -2.62 17.43
C ALA A 50 9.71 -3.22 16.96
N SER A 51 9.65 -4.25 16.12
CA SER A 51 10.81 -4.82 15.43
C SER A 51 10.39 -5.66 14.23
N GLU A 52 11.36 -6.15 13.47
CA GLU A 52 11.16 -7.14 12.39
C GLU A 52 10.54 -8.46 12.84
N TRP A 53 10.62 -8.75 14.14
CA TRP A 53 10.19 -10.00 14.76
C TRP A 53 8.86 -9.84 15.51
N ALA A 54 8.39 -8.60 15.69
CA ALA A 54 7.17 -8.25 16.41
C ALA A 54 6.33 -7.32 15.53
N LEU A 55 5.90 -7.84 14.37
CA LEU A 55 5.16 -7.08 13.36
C LEU A 55 3.72 -6.76 13.78
N ASN A 56 3.18 -7.54 14.72
CA ASN A 56 1.88 -7.29 15.35
C ASN A 56 1.93 -6.27 16.49
N VAL A 57 3.11 -5.82 16.93
CA VAL A 57 3.22 -4.83 18.01
C VAL A 57 3.56 -3.49 17.38
N LEU A 58 2.58 -2.61 17.26
CA LEU A 58 2.75 -1.28 16.68
C LEU A 58 2.95 -0.24 17.79
N ASP A 59 3.69 0.83 17.50
CA ASP A 59 3.89 1.95 18.43
C ASP A 59 2.64 2.86 18.62
N ILE A 60 1.45 2.34 18.31
CA ILE A 60 0.16 3.04 18.43
C ILE A 60 -0.16 3.33 19.90
N ASP A 61 -0.03 2.33 20.78
CA ASP A 61 -0.32 2.53 22.21
C ASP A 61 0.63 3.55 22.83
N ALA A 62 1.94 3.45 22.53
CA ALA A 62 2.92 4.42 22.99
C ALA A 62 2.59 5.84 22.50
N PHE A 63 2.13 5.97 21.25
CA PHE A 63 1.67 7.24 20.71
C PHE A 63 0.44 7.77 21.45
N LEU A 64 -0.57 6.93 21.68
CA LEU A 64 -1.81 7.33 22.32
C LEU A 64 -1.65 7.62 23.82
N LEU A 65 -0.80 6.85 24.53
CA LEU A 65 -0.49 7.06 25.96
C LEU A 65 0.37 8.30 26.20
N SER A 66 1.20 8.69 25.23
CA SER A 66 1.99 9.92 25.33
C SER A 66 1.15 11.20 25.27
N GLN A 67 -0.16 11.09 25.03
CA GLN A 67 -1.09 12.20 24.84
C GLN A 67 -2.40 11.95 25.61
N SER A 68 -3.15 12.99 25.93
CA SER A 68 -4.53 12.78 26.41
C SER A 68 -5.40 12.30 25.25
N HIS A 69 -6.42 11.48 25.52
CA HIS A 69 -7.32 10.94 24.50
C HIS A 69 -7.93 12.04 23.60
N LEU A 70 -8.37 13.15 24.21
CA LEU A 70 -8.88 14.33 23.50
C LEU A 70 -7.83 14.94 22.56
N GLN A 71 -6.56 14.92 22.98
CA GLN A 71 -5.46 15.43 22.19
C GLN A 71 -5.11 14.50 21.03
N SER A 72 -5.17 13.18 21.22
CA SER A 72 -4.99 12.19 20.15
C SER A 72 -6.04 12.34 19.05
N ILE A 73 -7.32 12.48 19.41
CA ILE A 73 -8.40 12.79 18.46
C ILE A 73 -8.12 14.11 17.75
N SER A 74 -7.77 15.16 18.52
CA SER A 74 -7.51 16.49 17.95
C SER A 74 -6.31 16.52 16.98
N ASN A 75 -5.37 15.61 17.14
CA ASN A 75 -4.19 15.52 16.29
C ASN A 75 -4.47 14.67 15.05
N LEU A 76 -5.00 13.45 15.23
CA LEU A 76 -5.19 12.48 14.15
C LEU A 76 -6.28 12.88 13.16
N GLN A 77 -7.22 13.77 13.52
CA GLN A 77 -8.18 14.36 12.56
C GLN A 77 -7.51 15.12 11.39
N HIS A 78 -6.26 15.56 11.56
CA HIS A 78 -5.49 16.26 10.53
C HIS A 78 -4.75 15.31 9.58
N THR A 79 -4.76 14.00 9.87
CA THR A 79 -4.09 12.99 9.06
C THR A 79 -4.65 12.98 7.64
N ARG A 80 -3.75 13.04 6.66
CA ARG A 80 -4.02 12.88 5.22
C ARG A 80 -3.23 11.71 4.64
N HIS A 81 -2.13 11.34 5.28
CA HIS A 81 -1.27 10.24 4.85
C HIS A 81 -1.01 9.35 6.06
N LEU A 82 -1.50 8.10 6.00
CA LEU A 82 -1.31 7.10 7.04
C LEU A 82 -0.41 5.99 6.52
N GLY A 83 0.63 5.66 7.28
CA GLY A 83 1.52 4.54 6.97
C GLY A 83 1.67 3.59 8.15
N ILE A 84 1.68 2.29 7.89
CA ILE A 84 2.03 1.24 8.83
C ILE A 84 3.27 0.55 8.25
N GLN A 85 4.37 0.52 8.99
CA GLN A 85 5.63 0.02 8.43
C GLN A 85 6.48 -0.74 9.44
N ALA A 86 7.31 -1.64 8.94
CA ALA A 86 8.40 -2.22 9.70
C ALA A 86 9.74 -1.71 9.14
N GLN A 87 10.75 -1.58 9.99
CA GLN A 87 12.13 -1.58 9.49
C GLN A 87 12.38 -3.01 8.99
N ILE A 88 12.98 -3.19 7.81
CA ILE A 88 13.22 -4.52 7.22
C ILE A 88 14.68 -4.58 6.78
N HIS A 89 15.47 -5.32 7.54
CA HIS A 89 16.89 -5.50 7.38
C HIS A 89 17.18 -6.96 7.03
N ILE A 90 16.53 -7.90 7.71
CA ILE A 90 16.86 -9.34 7.69
C ILE A 90 15.65 -10.19 7.26
N ALA A 91 14.50 -10.03 7.89
CA ALA A 91 13.34 -10.91 7.71
C ALA A 91 12.52 -10.52 6.46
N ARG A 92 12.92 -11.01 5.28
CA ARG A 92 12.30 -10.65 3.98
C ARG A 92 11.26 -11.64 3.44
N PHE A 93 11.05 -12.77 4.10
CA PHE A 93 10.13 -13.84 3.68
C PHE A 93 9.35 -14.35 4.90
N ASN A 94 8.22 -15.02 4.65
CA ASN A 94 7.45 -15.73 5.68
C ASN A 94 7.11 -14.86 6.90
N ARG A 95 6.69 -13.61 6.64
CA ARG A 95 6.52 -12.61 7.69
C ARG A 95 5.15 -12.68 8.35
N CYS A 96 4.21 -13.37 7.72
CA CYS A 96 3.02 -13.82 8.42
C CYS A 96 3.34 -14.96 9.40
N ALA A 97 2.67 -14.94 10.56
CA ALA A 97 2.82 -15.96 11.59
C ALA A 97 2.47 -17.40 11.12
N HIS A 98 1.89 -17.56 9.93
CA HIS A 98 1.65 -18.85 9.28
C HIS A 98 2.95 -19.59 8.91
N TYR A 99 4.02 -18.87 8.57
CA TYR A 99 5.31 -19.44 8.16
C TYR A 99 6.46 -19.08 9.10
N SER A 100 6.16 -18.65 10.32
CA SER A 100 7.20 -18.21 11.27
C SER A 100 8.21 -19.34 11.49
N ILE A 101 9.39 -19.19 10.86
CA ILE A 101 10.59 -20.04 10.97
C ILE A 101 11.06 -20.25 12.42
N PHE A 102 10.51 -19.50 13.38
CA PHE A 102 10.82 -19.62 14.80
C PHE A 102 10.06 -20.73 15.51
N ARG A 103 9.02 -21.32 14.90
CA ARG A 103 8.37 -22.51 15.47
C ARG A 103 9.14 -23.81 15.18
N THR A 104 9.98 -23.83 14.15
CA THR A 104 10.74 -25.03 13.76
C THR A 104 12.02 -25.25 14.57
N SER A 105 12.42 -24.32 15.45
CA SER A 105 13.68 -24.43 16.20
C SER A 105 13.61 -25.28 17.48
N GLY A 106 12.50 -26.01 17.72
CA GLY A 106 12.28 -26.73 18.99
C GLY A 106 11.92 -28.21 18.89
N LEU A 107 11.57 -28.76 17.73
CA LEU A 107 11.14 -30.16 17.63
C LEU A 107 11.77 -30.86 16.44
N THR A 108 12.73 -31.73 16.74
CA THR A 108 13.12 -32.82 15.86
C THR A 108 11.91 -33.71 15.57
N GLN A 109 11.72 -34.00 14.28
CA GLN A 109 10.94 -35.10 13.69
C GLN A 109 9.58 -34.74 13.03
N ILE A 110 9.46 -35.24 11.79
CA ILE A 110 8.30 -35.37 10.90
C ILE A 110 8.00 -34.10 10.07
N PRO A 111 7.80 -34.21 8.73
CA PRO A 111 7.32 -33.10 7.93
C PRO A 111 5.87 -32.82 8.34
N SER A 112 5.71 -31.92 9.29
CA SER A 112 4.42 -31.43 9.76
C SER A 112 3.67 -30.82 8.58
N THR A 113 2.46 -31.32 8.35
CA THR A 113 1.51 -30.80 7.36
C THR A 113 1.37 -29.30 7.53
N LEU A 114 1.82 -28.57 6.51
CA LEU A 114 1.67 -27.12 6.40
C LEU A 114 0.21 -26.73 6.64
N GLY A 115 -0.07 -25.84 7.61
CA GLY A 115 -1.44 -25.44 7.96
C GLY A 115 -2.06 -26.25 9.10
N SER A 116 -1.27 -26.63 10.12
CA SER A 116 -1.85 -27.19 11.35
C SER A 116 -2.77 -26.17 12.04
N SER A 117 -3.77 -26.65 12.80
CA SER A 117 -4.73 -25.80 13.54
C SER A 117 -4.03 -24.71 14.38
N ASP A 118 -2.86 -25.01 14.93
CA ASP A 118 -2.09 -24.09 15.77
C ASP A 118 -1.40 -22.95 14.99
N GLU A 119 -1.08 -23.15 13.71
CA GLU A 119 -0.52 -22.13 12.82
C GLU A 119 -1.62 -21.17 12.35
N ALA A 120 -2.77 -21.71 11.95
CA ALA A 120 -3.93 -20.90 11.56
C ALA A 120 -4.45 -20.05 12.74
N LYS A 121 -4.51 -20.62 13.95
CA LYS A 121 -4.90 -19.88 15.17
C LYS A 121 -3.90 -18.77 15.49
N ALA A 122 -2.61 -19.05 15.38
CA ALA A 122 -1.57 -18.05 15.64
C ALA A 122 -1.57 -16.92 14.60
N HIS A 123 -1.77 -17.26 13.34
CA HIS A 123 -1.96 -16.28 12.27
C HIS A 123 -3.17 -15.38 12.52
N ARG A 124 -4.29 -15.97 12.94
CA ARG A 124 -5.49 -15.19 13.29
C ARG A 124 -5.22 -14.25 14.46
N GLN A 125 -4.64 -14.74 15.55
CA GLN A 125 -4.28 -13.91 16.70
C GLN A 125 -3.35 -12.76 16.29
N PHE A 126 -2.35 -13.05 15.46
CA PHE A 126 -1.43 -12.04 14.93
C PHE A 126 -2.17 -10.92 14.17
N LEU A 127 -3.15 -11.27 13.33
CA LEU A 127 -3.94 -10.28 12.59
C LEU A 127 -4.95 -9.54 13.48
N ASP A 128 -5.52 -10.23 14.47
CA ASP A 128 -6.44 -9.67 15.46
C ASP A 128 -5.71 -8.60 16.31
N ASP A 129 -4.49 -8.89 16.79
CA ASP A 129 -3.66 -7.94 17.53
C ASP A 129 -3.43 -6.64 16.74
N ILE A 130 -3.15 -6.76 15.43
CA ILE A 130 -2.98 -5.58 14.56
C ILE A 130 -4.32 -4.87 14.36
N SER A 131 -5.40 -5.63 14.15
CA SER A 131 -6.73 -5.06 13.94
C SER A 131 -7.16 -4.21 15.15
N ASP A 132 -6.99 -4.73 16.36
CA ASP A 132 -7.34 -4.05 17.61
C ASP A 132 -6.61 -2.70 17.73
N GLN A 133 -5.30 -2.68 17.48
CA GLN A 133 -4.53 -1.43 17.48
C GLN A 133 -4.96 -0.47 16.37
N MET A 134 -5.25 -0.99 15.18
CA MET A 134 -5.71 -0.17 14.05
C MET A 134 -7.09 0.46 14.32
N GLN A 135 -7.99 -0.23 15.03
CA GLN A 135 -9.27 0.34 15.43
C GLN A 135 -9.10 1.59 16.30
N MET A 136 -8.10 1.62 17.19
CA MET A 136 -7.80 2.80 18.00
C MET A 136 -7.41 4.01 17.15
N VAL A 137 -6.64 3.79 16.08
CA VAL A 137 -6.28 4.83 15.11
C VAL A 137 -7.51 5.28 14.33
N PHE A 138 -8.28 4.33 13.80
CA PHE A 138 -9.47 4.60 12.99
C PHE A 138 -10.54 5.39 13.73
N ALA A 139 -10.70 5.15 15.04
CA ALA A 139 -11.59 5.91 15.91
C ALA A 139 -11.21 7.40 16.02
N CYS A 140 -9.95 7.75 15.78
CA CYS A 140 -9.43 9.12 15.88
C CYS A 140 -9.31 9.83 14.52
N LEU A 141 -9.42 9.09 13.41
CA LEU A 141 -9.30 9.67 12.07
C LEU A 141 -10.58 10.41 11.68
N LYS A 142 -10.41 11.54 11.02
CA LYS A 142 -11.53 12.25 10.40
C LYS A 142 -12.02 11.45 9.19
N GLU A 143 -13.33 11.28 9.10
CA GLU A 143 -13.97 10.63 7.97
C GLU A 143 -13.65 11.35 6.65
N ASN A 144 -13.43 10.56 5.61
CA ASN A 144 -13.16 10.97 4.23
C ASN A 144 -12.04 12.00 4.10
N SER A 145 -11.05 11.93 4.98
CA SER A 145 -9.94 12.86 5.03
C SER A 145 -8.63 12.26 4.53
N LEU A 146 -8.50 10.93 4.58
CA LEU A 146 -7.31 10.23 4.17
C LEU A 146 -7.14 10.28 2.64
N LEU A 147 -5.97 10.73 2.19
CA LEU A 147 -5.58 10.80 0.79
C LEU A 147 -4.67 9.63 0.41
N SER A 148 -3.81 9.18 1.32
CA SER A 148 -2.98 8.00 1.08
C SER A 148 -2.93 7.04 2.25
N PHE A 149 -2.94 5.75 1.94
CA PHE A 149 -2.73 4.66 2.88
C PHE A 149 -1.55 3.82 2.42
N GLN A 150 -0.69 3.46 3.37
CA GLN A 150 0.49 2.66 3.11
C GLN A 150 0.61 1.52 4.13
N TRP A 151 0.77 0.30 3.63
CA TRP A 151 1.05 -0.91 4.40
C TRP A 151 2.38 -1.49 3.97
N VAL A 152 3.39 -1.40 4.83
CA VAL A 152 4.77 -1.86 4.58
C VAL A 152 5.22 -2.81 5.69
N LEU A 153 4.29 -3.64 6.19
CA LEU A 153 4.64 -4.71 7.12
C LEU A 153 5.17 -5.94 6.39
N GLY A 154 4.85 -6.10 5.09
CA GLY A 154 5.21 -7.30 4.34
C GLY A 154 4.48 -8.53 4.87
N THR A 155 3.27 -8.35 5.41
CA THR A 155 2.38 -9.39 5.96
C THR A 155 1.04 -9.33 5.25
N CYS A 156 0.16 -10.32 5.48
CA CYS A 156 -1.26 -10.22 5.18
C CYS A 156 -1.84 -8.95 5.81
N LEU A 157 -2.83 -8.37 5.13
CA LEU A 157 -3.62 -7.28 5.68
C LEU A 157 -4.61 -7.84 6.71
N SER A 158 -4.76 -7.20 7.85
CA SER A 158 -5.77 -7.61 8.83
C SER A 158 -7.19 -7.38 8.29
N PRO A 159 -8.14 -8.29 8.59
CA PRO A 159 -9.56 -8.04 8.39
C PRO A 159 -9.99 -6.75 9.09
N GLY A 160 -10.96 -6.05 8.52
CA GLY A 160 -11.46 -4.75 8.98
C GLY A 160 -10.72 -3.54 8.37
N ILE A 161 -9.65 -3.74 7.60
CA ILE A 161 -8.90 -2.63 6.98
C ILE A 161 -9.38 -2.38 5.54
N LEU A 162 -9.22 -3.36 4.64
CA LEU A 162 -9.47 -3.23 3.19
C LEU A 162 -10.38 -4.34 2.62
N ASP A 163 -11.03 -5.12 3.46
CA ASP A 163 -12.13 -5.97 2.99
C ASP A 163 -13.39 -5.13 2.70
N THR A 164 -14.45 -5.78 2.22
CA THR A 164 -15.70 -5.13 1.82
C THR A 164 -16.35 -4.31 2.96
N ASN A 165 -16.19 -4.76 4.20
CA ASN A 165 -16.68 -4.06 5.39
C ASN A 165 -15.59 -3.24 6.09
N GLY A 166 -14.39 -3.20 5.51
CA GLY A 166 -13.21 -2.55 6.06
C GLY A 166 -13.34 -1.04 6.16
N TYR A 167 -12.62 -0.47 7.12
CA TYR A 167 -12.67 0.95 7.45
C TYR A 167 -12.35 1.85 6.25
N LEU A 168 -11.32 1.50 5.46
CA LEU A 168 -10.87 2.34 4.35
C LEU A 168 -11.96 2.49 3.29
N CYS A 169 -12.60 1.39 2.91
CA CYS A 169 -13.66 1.36 1.90
C CYS A 169 -14.89 2.16 2.35
N ARG A 170 -15.27 2.03 3.63
CA ARG A 170 -16.48 2.65 4.17
C ARG A 170 -16.32 4.14 4.47
N HIS A 171 -15.19 4.52 5.04
CA HIS A 171 -14.99 5.86 5.62
C HIS A 171 -14.01 6.73 4.85
N GLN A 172 -13.20 6.20 3.93
CA GLN A 172 -12.12 6.95 3.26
C GLN A 172 -12.26 6.94 1.73
N ARG A 173 -13.40 7.44 1.22
CA ARG A 173 -13.74 7.43 -0.22
C ARG A 173 -12.84 8.31 -1.10
N SER A 174 -12.16 9.30 -0.50
CA SER A 174 -11.23 10.22 -1.17
C SER A 174 -9.80 9.66 -1.26
N LEU A 175 -9.58 8.42 -0.84
CA LEU A 175 -8.28 7.76 -0.92
C LEU A 175 -7.82 7.72 -2.38
N ASN A 176 -6.68 8.35 -2.65
CA ASN A 176 -6.13 8.49 -4.00
C ASN A 176 -4.81 7.74 -4.21
N ARG A 177 -4.14 7.35 -3.13
CA ARG A 177 -2.91 6.56 -3.19
C ARG A 177 -2.98 5.39 -2.24
N LEU A 178 -2.72 4.20 -2.77
CA LEU A 178 -2.61 2.97 -2.02
C LEU A 178 -1.24 2.35 -2.30
N SER A 179 -0.52 2.00 -1.24
CA SER A 179 0.81 1.38 -1.33
C SER A 179 0.87 0.18 -0.39
N LEU A 180 0.99 -1.02 -0.93
CA LEU A 180 0.93 -2.28 -0.19
C LEU A 180 2.20 -3.11 -0.43
N ILE A 181 2.78 -3.63 0.65
CA ILE A 181 3.73 -4.73 0.61
C ILE A 181 3.13 -5.84 1.47
N THR A 182 2.67 -6.91 0.83
CA THR A 182 2.00 -8.06 1.46
C THR A 182 2.84 -9.33 1.39
N ASP A 183 2.47 -10.33 2.18
CA ASP A 183 3.05 -11.68 2.11
C ASP A 183 2.15 -12.60 1.29
N GLY A 184 2.23 -12.54 -0.04
CA GLY A 184 1.43 -13.41 -0.92
C GLY A 184 1.74 -14.90 -0.80
N SER A 185 2.87 -15.26 -0.17
CA SER A 185 3.17 -16.66 0.11
C SER A 185 2.21 -17.25 1.13
N CYS A 186 1.64 -16.42 2.01
CA CYS A 186 0.63 -16.81 3.00
C CYS A 186 -0.63 -17.36 2.32
N PRO A 187 -1.13 -18.55 2.70
CA PRO A 187 -2.37 -19.12 2.15
C PRO A 187 -3.60 -18.23 2.36
N GLU A 188 -3.56 -17.38 3.39
CA GLU A 188 -4.66 -16.49 3.78
C GLU A 188 -4.57 -15.08 3.16
N ALA A 189 -3.54 -14.77 2.36
CA ALA A 189 -3.25 -13.42 1.87
C ALA A 189 -4.40 -12.78 1.06
N GLY A 190 -5.16 -13.57 0.31
CA GLY A 190 -6.22 -13.07 -0.57
C GLY A 190 -7.53 -12.70 0.15
N GLY A 191 -7.77 -13.18 1.37
CA GLY A 191 -9.10 -13.11 2.01
C GLY A 191 -9.52 -11.69 2.44
N ALA A 192 -8.56 -10.83 2.80
CA ALA A 192 -8.81 -9.53 3.43
C ALA A 192 -8.73 -8.33 2.47
N LEU A 193 -8.75 -8.57 1.15
CA LEU A 193 -8.52 -7.54 0.12
C LEU A 193 -9.71 -7.31 -0.81
N ASN A 194 -10.85 -7.96 -0.52
CA ASN A 194 -12.05 -7.90 -1.37
C ASN A 194 -12.64 -6.49 -1.52
N GLY A 195 -12.39 -5.59 -0.56
CA GLY A 195 -12.83 -4.20 -0.61
C GLY A 195 -11.97 -3.30 -1.50
N LEU A 196 -10.83 -3.80 -2.01
CA LEU A 196 -9.96 -3.04 -2.90
C LEU A 196 -10.70 -2.50 -4.14
N SER A 197 -11.68 -3.24 -4.67
CA SER A 197 -12.50 -2.80 -5.80
C SER A 197 -13.53 -1.71 -5.46
N GLU A 198 -13.77 -1.43 -4.19
CA GLU A 198 -14.70 -0.41 -3.72
C GLU A 198 -14.07 0.98 -3.65
N LEU A 199 -12.75 1.09 -3.82
CA LEU A 199 -12.03 2.36 -3.88
C LEU A 199 -12.17 2.95 -5.29
N LEU A 200 -12.77 4.14 -5.37
CA LEU A 200 -13.18 4.76 -6.65
C LEU A 200 -12.37 6.00 -7.07
N SER A 201 -11.42 6.43 -6.23
CA SER A 201 -10.68 7.69 -6.42
C SER A 201 -9.16 7.48 -6.56
N LEU A 202 -8.70 6.24 -6.76
CA LEU A 202 -7.29 5.89 -6.77
C LEU A 202 -6.58 6.39 -8.04
N LYS A 203 -5.60 7.26 -7.84
CA LYS A 203 -4.67 7.73 -8.87
C LYS A 203 -3.37 6.92 -8.86
N THR A 204 -3.00 6.38 -7.72
CA THR A 204 -1.76 5.63 -7.53
C THR A 204 -2.04 4.32 -6.83
N ILE A 205 -1.65 3.22 -7.48
CA ILE A 205 -1.66 1.87 -6.91
C ILE A 205 -0.24 1.33 -6.97
N GLU A 206 0.32 1.04 -5.79
CA GLU A 206 1.59 0.35 -5.64
C GLU A 206 1.32 -0.91 -4.81
N TRP A 207 1.67 -2.07 -5.34
CA TRP A 207 1.48 -3.33 -4.63
C TRP A 207 2.58 -4.33 -4.95
N GLU A 208 3.38 -4.67 -3.95
CA GLU A 208 4.37 -5.73 -3.98
C GLU A 208 3.94 -6.92 -3.11
N GLY A 209 4.31 -8.13 -3.54
CA GLY A 209 4.06 -9.36 -2.80
C GLY A 209 2.80 -10.09 -3.23
N ILE A 210 2.28 -9.83 -4.42
CA ILE A 210 1.11 -10.54 -4.97
C ILE A 210 1.50 -11.95 -5.40
N GLN A 211 0.68 -12.94 -5.07
CA GLN A 211 0.89 -14.32 -5.49
C GLN A 211 -0.43 -15.10 -5.69
N GLN A 212 -1.48 -14.79 -4.95
CA GLN A 212 -2.72 -15.57 -4.98
C GLN A 212 -3.65 -15.10 -6.11
N PRO A 213 -4.39 -16.01 -6.78
CA PRO A 213 -5.38 -15.64 -7.80
C PRO A 213 -6.41 -14.61 -7.33
N ALA A 214 -6.90 -14.74 -6.08
CA ALA A 214 -7.87 -13.81 -5.51
C ALA A 214 -7.32 -12.37 -5.34
N GLU A 215 -6.01 -12.22 -5.09
CA GLU A 215 -5.35 -10.91 -5.03
C GLU A 215 -5.32 -10.26 -6.41
N ILE A 216 -4.98 -11.05 -7.43
CA ILE A 216 -4.92 -10.63 -8.84
C ILE A 216 -6.32 -10.20 -9.31
N ASP A 217 -7.35 -10.98 -9.02
CA ASP A 217 -8.74 -10.65 -9.39
C ASP A 217 -9.20 -9.35 -8.73
N SER A 218 -8.87 -9.15 -7.45
CA SER A 218 -9.19 -7.94 -6.70
C SER A 218 -8.46 -6.72 -7.28
N LEU A 219 -7.18 -6.87 -7.62
CA LEU A 219 -6.38 -5.84 -8.28
C LEU A 219 -6.96 -5.47 -9.64
N GLN A 220 -7.31 -6.45 -10.48
CA GLN A 220 -7.89 -6.20 -11.80
C GLN A 220 -9.22 -5.46 -11.72
N ARG A 221 -10.09 -5.84 -10.77
CA ARG A 221 -11.34 -5.11 -10.52
C ARG A 221 -11.06 -3.67 -10.09
N CYS A 222 -10.09 -3.45 -9.21
CA CYS A 222 -9.69 -2.12 -8.75
C CYS A 222 -9.13 -1.24 -9.88
N ILE A 223 -8.22 -1.77 -10.71
CA ILE A 223 -7.66 -1.04 -11.86
C ILE A 223 -8.78 -0.65 -12.83
N ARG A 224 -9.71 -1.57 -13.14
CA ARG A 224 -10.84 -1.29 -14.04
C ARG A 224 -11.70 -0.13 -13.52
N ARG A 225 -12.00 -0.11 -12.22
CA ARG A 225 -12.80 0.95 -11.57
C ARG A 225 -12.13 2.32 -11.61
N ASN A 226 -10.80 2.36 -11.55
CA ASN A 226 -10.03 3.61 -11.50
C ASN A 226 -9.38 3.98 -12.85
N SER A 227 -9.64 3.21 -13.90
CA SER A 227 -8.94 3.28 -15.20
C SER A 227 -8.88 4.67 -15.82
N SER A 228 -9.93 5.47 -15.69
CA SER A 228 -10.02 6.81 -16.29
C SER A 228 -9.04 7.84 -15.70
N HIS A 229 -8.60 7.64 -14.45
CA HIS A 229 -7.81 8.61 -13.71
C HIS A 229 -6.59 8.01 -13.01
N LEU A 230 -6.36 6.70 -13.13
CA LEU A 230 -5.17 6.03 -12.63
C LEU A 230 -3.93 6.54 -13.39
N THR A 231 -3.03 7.21 -12.67
CA THR A 231 -1.83 7.83 -13.26
C THR A 231 -0.56 7.02 -13.02
N THR A 232 -0.53 6.23 -11.95
CA THR A 232 0.64 5.44 -11.52
C THR A 232 0.22 4.04 -11.10
N LEU A 233 0.86 3.03 -11.71
CA LEU A 233 0.66 1.62 -11.39
C LEU A 233 2.02 0.95 -11.18
N SER A 234 2.26 0.38 -9.99
CA SER A 234 3.47 -0.35 -9.66
C SER A 234 3.12 -1.70 -9.08
N ILE A 235 3.38 -2.79 -9.79
CA ILE A 235 2.96 -4.14 -9.40
C ILE A 235 4.16 -5.07 -9.30
N GLY A 236 4.28 -5.78 -8.18
CA GLY A 236 5.35 -6.74 -7.91
C GLY A 236 4.80 -8.11 -7.49
N LEU A 237 5.12 -9.13 -8.27
CA LEU A 237 4.77 -10.53 -7.96
C LEU A 237 5.85 -11.20 -7.10
N VAL A 238 5.47 -12.14 -6.23
CA VAL A 238 6.44 -13.00 -5.52
C VAL A 238 7.16 -13.91 -6.51
N SER A 239 6.39 -14.54 -7.40
CA SER A 239 6.84 -15.46 -8.44
C SER A 239 6.13 -15.16 -9.75
N SER A 240 6.87 -15.23 -10.87
CA SER A 240 6.29 -15.06 -12.21
C SER A 240 5.33 -16.18 -12.60
N ALA A 241 5.38 -17.33 -11.93
CA ALA A 241 4.43 -18.42 -12.17
C ALA A 241 3.03 -18.14 -11.60
N ALA A 242 2.91 -17.18 -10.69
CA ALA A 242 1.66 -16.87 -10.00
C ALA A 242 0.59 -16.26 -10.92
N ALA A 243 1.01 -15.58 -12.00
CA ALA A 243 0.11 -14.77 -12.81
C ALA A 243 0.60 -14.67 -14.27
N PRO A 244 0.63 -15.78 -15.05
CA PRO A 244 1.14 -15.80 -16.42
C PRO A 244 0.49 -14.73 -17.32
N ASP A 245 -0.78 -14.46 -17.06
CA ASP A 245 -1.61 -13.58 -17.89
C ASP A 245 -1.87 -12.23 -17.19
N LEU A 246 -1.11 -11.85 -16.15
CA LEU A 246 -1.36 -10.59 -15.43
C LEU A 246 -1.31 -9.38 -16.37
N VAL A 247 -0.29 -9.32 -17.20
CA VAL A 247 -0.11 -8.22 -18.15
C VAL A 247 -1.24 -8.23 -19.17
N GLU A 248 -1.59 -9.40 -19.70
CA GLU A 248 -2.75 -9.54 -20.57
C GLU A 248 -3.99 -9.05 -19.83
N ASN A 249 -4.35 -9.55 -18.66
CA ASN A 249 -5.55 -9.12 -17.95
C ASN A 249 -5.59 -7.65 -17.47
N ILE A 250 -4.44 -7.00 -17.28
CA ILE A 250 -4.40 -5.55 -17.00
C ILE A 250 -4.77 -4.76 -18.26
N PHE A 251 -4.35 -5.22 -19.44
CA PHE A 251 -4.49 -4.53 -20.72
C PHE A 251 -5.56 -5.14 -21.66
N GLU A 252 -6.10 -6.31 -21.33
CA GLU A 252 -7.07 -7.12 -22.07
C GLU A 252 -8.31 -7.35 -21.20
N GLN A 253 -9.44 -7.60 -21.86
CA GLN A 253 -10.66 -8.01 -21.19
C GLN A 253 -11.05 -9.44 -21.58
N PRO A 254 -11.70 -10.20 -20.69
CA PRO A 254 -12.48 -11.35 -21.12
C PRO A 254 -13.55 -10.88 -22.09
N SER A 255 -13.61 -11.54 -23.24
CA SER A 255 -14.49 -11.20 -24.36
C SER A 255 -15.95 -11.13 -23.92
N GLY A 256 -16.67 -10.04 -24.22
CA GLY A 256 -18.13 -10.09 -24.13
C GLY A 256 -18.90 -8.77 -24.09
N VAL A 257 -18.43 -7.71 -23.42
CA VAL A 257 -19.23 -6.49 -23.25
C VAL A 257 -18.34 -5.26 -23.30
N PHE A 258 -18.69 -4.35 -24.22
CA PHE A 258 -18.07 -3.05 -24.47
C PHE A 258 -17.60 -2.34 -23.20
N HIS A 259 -16.29 -2.12 -23.05
CA HIS A 259 -15.62 -0.88 -22.60
C HIS A 259 -14.12 -1.14 -22.64
N SER A 260 -13.34 -0.44 -23.49
CA SER A 260 -11.88 -0.62 -23.50
C SER A 260 -11.32 -0.22 -22.13
N SER A 261 -10.60 -1.09 -21.42
CA SER A 261 -9.75 -0.68 -20.30
C SER A 261 -8.49 -0.01 -20.82
N ALA A 262 -8.67 1.07 -21.59
CA ALA A 262 -7.61 2.03 -21.79
C ALA A 262 -7.30 2.62 -20.41
N LEU A 263 -6.02 2.75 -20.08
CA LEU A 263 -5.56 3.54 -18.94
C LEU A 263 -5.08 4.89 -19.50
N PRO A 264 -6.00 5.78 -19.94
CA PRO A 264 -5.64 6.98 -20.72
C PRO A 264 -4.77 7.95 -19.92
N ALA A 265 -4.94 7.98 -18.60
CA ALA A 265 -4.20 8.85 -17.69
C ALA A 265 -2.87 8.23 -17.21
N LEU A 266 -2.59 6.96 -17.54
CA LEU A 266 -1.42 6.25 -17.01
C LEU A 266 -0.15 6.88 -17.55
N SER A 267 0.65 7.40 -16.61
CA SER A 267 1.90 8.12 -16.87
C SER A 267 3.12 7.38 -16.35
N SER A 268 2.95 6.49 -15.37
CA SER A 268 4.02 5.69 -14.77
C SER A 268 3.57 4.25 -14.60
N LEU A 269 4.35 3.31 -15.15
CA LEU A 269 4.15 1.87 -15.03
C LEU A 269 5.43 1.20 -14.54
N THR A 270 5.34 0.51 -13.41
CA THR A 270 6.41 -0.34 -12.88
C THR A 270 5.89 -1.76 -12.75
N LEU A 271 6.62 -2.72 -13.34
CA LEU A 271 6.32 -4.13 -13.22
C LEU A 271 7.55 -4.86 -12.69
N TYR A 272 7.36 -5.66 -11.64
CA TYR A 272 8.39 -6.49 -11.05
C TYR A 272 7.97 -7.95 -11.05
N LYS A 273 8.82 -8.81 -11.63
CA LYS A 273 8.58 -10.26 -11.80
C LYS A 273 7.29 -10.62 -12.54
N ALA A 274 6.69 -9.68 -13.27
CA ALA A 274 5.51 -9.92 -14.08
C ALA A 274 5.90 -10.70 -15.34
N PRO A 275 5.32 -11.89 -15.59
CA PRO A 275 5.58 -12.62 -16.82
C PRO A 275 4.92 -11.93 -18.01
N PHE A 276 5.59 -11.95 -19.15
CA PHE A 276 4.98 -11.61 -20.43
C PHE A 276 4.74 -12.89 -21.25
N PRO A 277 3.51 -13.17 -21.68
CA PRO A 277 3.20 -14.33 -22.50
C PRO A 277 3.92 -14.30 -23.85
N GLN A 278 4.19 -15.48 -24.41
CA GLN A 278 4.97 -15.60 -25.64
C GLN A 278 4.25 -15.05 -26.88
N THR A 279 2.92 -15.03 -26.83
CA THR A 279 1.97 -14.60 -27.88
C THR A 279 1.51 -13.15 -27.72
N LEU A 280 2.16 -12.37 -26.86
CA LEU A 280 1.70 -11.03 -26.52
C LEU A 280 1.69 -10.07 -27.74
N HIS A 281 0.49 -9.74 -28.23
CA HIS A 281 0.24 -8.84 -29.35
C HIS A 281 -0.42 -7.52 -28.89
N LEU A 282 0.39 -6.55 -28.43
CA LEU A 282 -0.08 -5.22 -28.01
C LEU A 282 -0.56 -4.30 -29.15
N GLY A 283 -0.21 -4.62 -30.41
CA GLY A 283 -0.04 -3.67 -31.52
C GLY A 283 -1.25 -2.81 -31.94
N SER A 284 -2.47 -3.13 -31.53
CA SER A 284 -3.68 -2.32 -31.77
C SER A 284 -4.47 -1.98 -30.50
N ARG A 285 -4.03 -2.48 -29.34
CA ARG A 285 -4.78 -2.48 -28.08
C ARG A 285 -4.15 -1.57 -27.01
N TRP A 286 -2.86 -1.30 -27.13
CA TRP A 286 -2.17 -0.37 -26.25
C TRP A 286 -2.66 1.06 -26.49
N ARG A 287 -3.23 1.68 -25.45
CA ARG A 287 -3.69 3.08 -25.45
C ARG A 287 -3.18 3.82 -24.22
N CYS A 288 -1.88 3.75 -23.97
CA CYS A 288 -1.22 4.51 -22.90
C CYS A 288 -0.38 5.65 -23.50
N GLY A 289 -1.01 6.51 -24.32
CA GLY A 289 -0.32 7.65 -24.95
C GLY A 289 0.25 8.67 -23.96
N SER A 290 -0.18 8.61 -22.70
CA SER A 290 0.32 9.45 -21.60
C SER A 290 1.54 8.86 -20.88
N LEU A 291 2.00 7.66 -21.25
CA LEU A 291 3.06 6.96 -20.53
C LEU A 291 4.41 7.69 -20.69
N ARG A 292 5.00 8.05 -19.55
CA ARG A 292 6.27 8.81 -19.44
C ARG A 292 7.33 8.06 -18.67
N ALA A 293 6.95 7.13 -17.79
CA ALA A 293 7.88 6.31 -17.03
C ALA A 293 7.51 4.83 -17.17
N LEU A 294 8.50 4.01 -17.52
CA LEU A 294 8.38 2.56 -17.61
C LEU A 294 9.58 1.89 -16.91
N SER A 295 9.31 1.07 -15.91
CA SER A 295 10.32 0.26 -15.22
C SER A 295 9.91 -1.21 -15.26
N LEU A 296 10.77 -2.06 -15.85
CA LEU A 296 10.56 -3.49 -15.95
C LEU A 296 11.71 -4.19 -15.23
N ARG A 297 11.42 -4.85 -14.10
CA ARG A 297 12.47 -5.45 -13.26
C ARG A 297 12.23 -6.94 -13.11
N ASN A 298 13.22 -7.75 -13.48
CA ASN A 298 13.16 -9.22 -13.39
C ASN A 298 11.93 -9.84 -14.07
N CYS A 299 11.42 -9.25 -15.15
CA CYS A 299 10.21 -9.71 -15.82
C CYS A 299 10.55 -10.73 -16.93
N PRO A 300 10.05 -11.98 -16.85
CA PRO A 300 10.27 -12.96 -17.90
C PRO A 300 9.71 -12.49 -19.24
N ASN A 301 10.49 -12.68 -20.31
CA ASN A 301 10.14 -12.27 -21.68
C ASN A 301 9.94 -10.75 -21.89
N GLN A 302 10.47 -9.88 -21.02
CA GLN A 302 10.33 -8.42 -21.13
C GLN A 302 10.80 -7.83 -22.48
N LEU A 303 11.80 -8.42 -23.13
CA LEU A 303 12.25 -8.00 -24.46
C LEU A 303 11.16 -8.13 -25.53
N ARG A 304 10.26 -9.12 -25.42
CA ARG A 304 9.14 -9.28 -26.35
C ARG A 304 8.09 -8.20 -26.15
N PHE A 305 7.79 -7.87 -24.89
CA PHE A 305 6.92 -6.74 -24.57
C PHE A 305 7.43 -5.45 -25.21
N LEU A 306 8.74 -5.15 -25.07
CA LEU A 306 9.34 -3.96 -25.67
C LEU A 306 9.28 -3.99 -27.21
N LYS A 307 9.50 -5.15 -27.85
CA LYS A 307 9.35 -5.31 -29.31
C LYS A 307 7.91 -5.11 -29.79
N SER A 308 6.93 -5.56 -29.00
CA SER A 308 5.51 -5.34 -29.32
C SER A 308 5.13 -3.88 -29.10
N LEU A 309 5.67 -3.25 -28.07
CA LEU A 309 5.48 -1.85 -27.74
C LEU A 309 6.07 -0.92 -28.81
N SER A 310 7.27 -1.21 -29.32
CA SER A 310 7.92 -0.45 -30.40
C SER A 310 7.21 -0.56 -31.75
N ARG A 311 6.36 -1.58 -31.94
CA ARG A 311 5.52 -1.77 -33.13
C ARG A 311 4.16 -1.09 -33.00
N SER A 312 3.81 -0.59 -31.82
CA SER A 312 2.57 0.17 -31.65
C SER A 312 2.64 1.49 -32.42
N LYS A 313 1.50 1.96 -32.92
CA LYS A 313 1.41 3.21 -33.69
C LYS A 313 1.50 4.46 -32.81
N ASP A 314 1.43 4.30 -31.49
CA ASP A 314 1.49 5.40 -30.54
C ASP A 314 2.94 5.82 -30.30
N THR A 315 3.25 7.09 -30.53
CA THR A 315 4.57 7.64 -30.23
C THR A 315 4.73 7.74 -28.71
N LEU A 316 5.48 6.83 -28.11
CA LEU A 316 5.72 6.85 -26.67
C LEU A 316 6.66 7.98 -26.30
N GLN A 317 6.22 8.86 -25.40
CA GLN A 317 7.03 9.95 -24.85
C GLN A 317 7.68 9.56 -23.53
N LEU A 318 8.40 8.44 -23.53
CA LEU A 318 9.13 7.99 -22.33
C LEU A 318 10.23 8.98 -21.98
N LYS A 319 10.15 9.52 -20.76
CA LYS A 319 11.19 10.35 -20.13
C LYS A 319 12.08 9.52 -19.22
N LEU A 320 11.53 8.44 -18.65
CA LEU A 320 12.22 7.53 -17.75
C LEU A 320 11.99 6.10 -18.22
N PHE A 321 13.09 5.39 -18.41
CA PHE A 321 13.09 3.98 -18.78
C PHE A 321 14.14 3.25 -17.95
N GLU A 322 13.71 2.22 -17.23
CA GLU A 322 14.57 1.37 -16.41
C GLU A 322 14.34 -0.09 -16.78
N PHE A 323 15.44 -0.84 -16.88
CA PHE A 323 15.50 -2.20 -17.37
C PHE A 323 16.35 -3.08 -16.46
#